data_AF-A0A0Q5IKW4-F1
#
_entry.id   AF-A0A0Q5IKW4-F1
#
_cell.length_a   1.000
_cell.length_b   1.000
_cell.length_c   1.000
_cell.angle_alpha   90.00
_cell.angle_beta   90.00
_cell.angle_gamma   90.00
#
_symmetry.space_group_name_H-M   'P 1'
#
loop_
_entity.id
_entity.type
_entity.pdbx_description
1 polymer ?
#
loop_
_entity_poly.entity_id
_entity_poly.type
_entity_poly.pdbx_seq_one_letter_code
_entity_poly.pdbx_strand_id
1 'polypeptide(L)'
;MTVDPRFERSVHRWLRAYPRRWRLRRGDELVALLADLAAPGATRVDARTAAGLVRAGWATRARTRPPLRHVLAYRLFDRRVPARYRGWVRDDLEGASAPLRMLGNLVVLFVAVSVLLPLVTGDRPHMPSWTAVVLALGMSVGVLSRGRWQLQKQARKHLVADAGEELTADTFLFGWVMRDRLTVRGSAGMLAVAVGVVGLGAVTACLTAPTRLATAACGDACVETVTAARSGTSPVLLVALAGALASGVLGSPLARRRLRQLVPVRPAQPSRRLVRPIPRHRMLVAVLSGCFLGLAWVEGSGRADLFFSVGVAVGALLALPALLVVWLTSRSGPADLALVDALRIAFRGRPPGVDTVQEGLVPALVSTD
;
A
#
# COMPACT_ATOMS: atom_id res chain seq x y z
N MET A 1 34.11 12.70 -16.12
CA MET A 1 33.56 13.88 -15.43
C MET A 1 32.52 13.42 -14.43
N THR A 2 32.55 13.91 -13.19
CA THR A 2 31.51 13.62 -12.19
C THR A 2 30.37 14.62 -12.37
N VAL A 3 29.20 14.15 -12.78
CA VAL A 3 27.99 14.98 -12.93
C VAL A 3 27.55 15.52 -11.56
N ASP A 4 27.18 16.80 -11.48
CA ASP A 4 26.64 17.38 -10.22
C ASP A 4 25.36 16.61 -9.81
N PRO A 5 25.29 16.06 -8.58
CA PRO A 5 24.09 15.37 -8.07
C PRO A 5 22.80 16.21 -8.08
N ARG A 6 22.89 17.54 -8.11
CA ARG A 6 21.73 18.45 -8.28
C ARG A 6 21.22 18.44 -9.71
N PHE A 7 22.13 18.44 -10.68
CA PHE A 7 21.81 18.38 -12.10
C PHE A 7 21.16 17.04 -12.46
N GLU A 8 21.76 15.93 -12.04
CA GLU A 8 21.23 14.58 -12.20
C GLU A 8 19.80 14.46 -11.65
N ARG A 9 19.55 14.98 -10.43
CA ARG A 9 18.21 15.02 -9.84
C ARG A 9 17.21 15.85 -10.65
N SER A 10 17.66 16.94 -11.26
CA SER A 10 16.83 17.75 -12.15
C SER A 10 16.46 16.97 -13.43
N VAL A 11 17.43 16.33 -14.08
CA VAL A 11 17.19 15.49 -15.26
C VAL A 11 16.23 14.34 -14.94
N HIS A 12 16.48 13.58 -13.87
CA HIS A 12 15.62 12.47 -13.47
C HIS A 12 14.19 12.89 -13.12
N ARG A 13 13.99 14.14 -12.66
CA ARG A 13 12.65 14.71 -12.44
C ARG A 13 11.89 14.80 -13.75
N TRP A 14 12.50 15.40 -14.78
CA TRP A 14 11.87 15.59 -16.10
C TRP A 14 11.72 14.27 -16.86
N LEU A 15 12.68 13.36 -16.71
CA LEU A 15 12.61 12.02 -17.28
C LEU A 15 11.39 11.22 -16.83
N ARG A 16 10.73 11.58 -15.71
CA ARG A 16 9.47 10.93 -15.28
C ARG A 16 8.38 10.99 -16.36
N ALA A 17 8.47 11.93 -17.31
CA ALA A 17 7.63 11.99 -18.50
C ALA A 17 7.78 10.77 -19.42
N TYR A 18 8.91 10.06 -19.40
CA TYR A 18 9.15 8.84 -20.18
C TYR A 18 8.58 7.59 -19.49
N PRO A 19 8.28 6.52 -20.25
CA PRO A 19 7.93 5.22 -19.69
C PRO A 19 9.03 4.69 -18.74
N ARG A 20 8.66 3.92 -17.70
CA ARG A 20 9.63 3.50 -16.66
C ARG A 20 10.70 2.60 -17.25
N ARG A 21 10.31 1.62 -18.07
CA ARG A 21 11.25 0.74 -18.80
C ARG A 21 12.25 1.49 -19.67
N TRP A 22 11.84 2.62 -20.25
CA TRP A 22 12.72 3.46 -21.08
C TRP A 22 13.78 4.14 -20.21
N ARG A 23 13.35 4.71 -19.08
CA ARG A 23 14.28 5.35 -18.12
C ARG A 23 15.31 4.39 -17.54
N LEU A 24 14.92 3.15 -17.28
CA LEU A 24 15.85 2.16 -16.73
C LEU A 24 16.94 1.75 -17.73
N ARG A 25 16.65 1.81 -19.03
CA ARG A 25 17.61 1.45 -20.09
C ARG A 25 18.45 2.64 -20.56
N ARG A 26 17.84 3.81 -20.72
CA ARG A 26 18.44 4.99 -21.38
C ARG A 26 18.61 6.19 -20.46
N GLY A 27 18.24 6.06 -19.19
CA GLY A 27 18.24 7.18 -18.25
C GLY A 27 19.63 7.73 -18.01
N ASP A 28 20.59 6.84 -17.76
CA ASP A 28 21.96 7.21 -17.42
C ASP A 28 22.70 7.76 -18.65
N GLU A 29 22.51 7.14 -19.82
CA GLU A 29 22.98 7.68 -21.11
C GLU A 29 22.46 9.10 -21.35
N LEU A 30 21.16 9.36 -21.11
CA LEU A 30 20.60 10.68 -21.33
C LEU A 30 21.08 11.69 -20.28
N VAL A 31 21.32 11.27 -19.05
CA VAL A 31 21.91 12.12 -18.01
C VAL A 31 23.32 12.54 -18.42
N ALA A 32 24.14 11.60 -18.89
CA ALA A 32 25.50 11.89 -19.36
C ALA A 32 25.47 12.84 -20.56
N LEU A 33 24.67 12.54 -21.59
CA LEU A 33 24.52 13.39 -22.77
C LEU A 33 24.08 14.82 -22.40
N LEU A 34 23.11 14.97 -21.50
CA LEU A 34 22.64 16.29 -21.06
C LEU A 34 23.67 17.01 -20.20
N ALA A 35 24.52 16.29 -19.46
CA ALA A 35 25.60 16.88 -18.68
C ALA A 35 26.71 17.42 -19.60
N ASP A 36 27.03 16.71 -20.68
CA ASP A 36 28.03 17.14 -21.67
C ASP A 36 27.57 18.36 -22.47
N LEU A 37 26.26 18.49 -22.72
CA LEU A 37 25.67 19.64 -23.39
C LEU A 37 25.40 20.84 -22.45
N ALA A 38 25.47 20.64 -21.14
CA ALA A 38 25.18 21.70 -20.19
C ALA A 38 26.37 22.66 -20.03
N ALA A 39 26.08 23.93 -19.74
CA ALA A 39 27.12 24.89 -19.41
C ALA A 39 27.93 24.43 -18.17
N PRO A 40 29.24 24.73 -18.09
CA PRO A 40 30.04 24.42 -16.91
C PRO A 40 29.38 24.94 -15.62
N GLY A 41 29.21 24.07 -14.63
CA GLY A 41 28.58 24.42 -13.35
C GLY A 41 27.04 24.45 -13.36
N ALA A 42 26.38 24.02 -14.45
CA ALA A 42 24.93 23.92 -14.49
C ALA A 42 24.40 22.93 -13.44
N THR A 43 23.57 23.42 -12.52
CA THR A 43 22.96 22.60 -11.46
C THR A 43 21.55 22.11 -11.81
N ARG A 44 20.96 22.61 -12.90
CA ARG A 44 19.60 22.29 -13.37
C ARG A 44 19.52 22.35 -14.89
N VAL A 45 18.66 21.51 -15.46
CA VAL A 45 18.22 21.60 -16.86
C VAL A 45 17.45 22.89 -17.09
N ASP A 46 17.74 23.60 -18.19
CA ASP A 46 17.02 24.80 -18.59
C ASP A 46 15.56 24.49 -18.96
N ALA A 47 14.69 25.51 -18.92
CA ALA A 47 13.26 25.34 -19.12
C ALA A 47 12.90 24.81 -20.52
N ARG A 48 13.65 25.19 -21.56
CA ARG A 48 13.38 24.79 -22.94
C ARG A 48 13.72 23.32 -23.14
N THR A 49 14.87 22.87 -22.64
CA THR A 49 15.26 21.46 -22.64
C THR A 49 14.31 20.63 -21.78
N ALA A 50 13.92 21.12 -20.60
CA ALA A 50 12.92 20.47 -19.76
C ALA A 50 11.58 20.26 -20.49
N ALA A 51 11.06 21.29 -21.15
CA ALA A 51 9.84 21.19 -21.96
C ALA A 51 10.00 20.22 -23.14
N GLY A 52 11.18 20.21 -23.78
CA GLY A 52 11.56 19.25 -24.82
C GLY A 52 11.51 17.81 -24.33
N LEU A 53 12.12 17.52 -23.17
CA LEU A 53 12.10 16.21 -22.52
C LEU A 53 10.69 15.77 -22.16
N VAL A 54 9.86 16.67 -21.62
CA VAL A 54 8.48 16.35 -21.29
C VAL A 54 7.68 15.98 -22.53
N ARG A 55 7.77 16.79 -23.60
CA ARG A 55 7.08 16.55 -24.87
C ARG A 55 7.53 15.23 -25.51
N ALA A 56 8.83 14.99 -25.58
CA ALA A 56 9.40 13.76 -26.13
C ALA A 56 9.04 12.53 -25.29
N GLY A 57 9.01 12.66 -23.97
CA GLY A 57 8.54 11.62 -23.06
C GLY A 57 7.07 11.26 -23.28
N TRP A 58 6.20 12.27 -23.43
CA TRP A 58 4.78 12.08 -23.73
C TRP A 58 4.56 11.46 -25.10
N ALA A 59 5.28 11.92 -26.12
CA ALA A 59 5.25 11.32 -27.46
C ALA A 59 5.70 9.84 -27.41
N THR A 60 6.71 9.51 -26.60
CA THR A 60 7.18 8.14 -26.41
C THR A 60 6.12 7.27 -25.71
N ARG A 61 5.39 7.81 -24.73
CA ARG A 61 4.23 7.13 -24.13
C ARG A 61 3.11 6.92 -25.14
N ALA A 62 2.80 7.93 -25.96
CA ALA A 62 1.75 7.85 -26.96
C ALA A 62 2.06 6.77 -28.02
N ARG A 63 3.29 6.76 -28.56
CA ARG A 63 3.74 5.77 -29.55
C ARG A 63 3.73 4.33 -29.03
N THR A 64 3.95 4.15 -27.72
CA THR A 64 4.00 2.82 -27.12
C THR A 64 2.68 2.39 -26.48
N ARG A 65 1.65 3.23 -26.55
CA ARG A 65 0.33 2.94 -25.99
C ARG A 65 -0.46 2.03 -26.94
N PRO A 66 -1.11 0.97 -26.43
CA PRO A 66 -2.04 0.18 -27.23
C PRO A 66 -3.24 1.02 -27.70
N PRO A 67 -3.87 0.65 -28.84
CA PRO A 67 -5.16 1.18 -29.26
C PRO A 67 -6.20 1.07 -28.11
N LEU A 68 -7.12 2.04 -28.05
CA LEU A 68 -8.08 2.18 -26.93
C LEU A 68 -8.86 0.90 -26.66
N ARG A 69 -9.26 0.14 -27.69
CA ARG A 69 -9.95 -1.14 -27.54
C ARG A 69 -9.19 -2.16 -26.68
N HIS A 70 -7.85 -2.25 -26.83
CA HIS A 70 -7.03 -3.17 -26.04
C HIS A 70 -6.87 -2.65 -24.61
N VAL A 71 -6.77 -1.32 -24.43
CA VAL A 71 -6.73 -0.70 -23.11
C VAL A 71 -8.04 -0.96 -22.35
N LEU A 72 -9.20 -0.80 -23.00
CA LEU A 72 -10.50 -1.07 -22.40
C LEU A 72 -10.69 -2.57 -22.14
N ALA A 73 -10.33 -3.44 -23.09
CA ALA A 73 -10.40 -4.89 -22.91
C ALA A 73 -9.56 -5.37 -21.72
N TYR A 74 -8.35 -4.82 -21.58
CA TYR A 74 -7.48 -5.07 -20.44
C TYR A 74 -8.08 -4.57 -19.11
N ARG A 75 -8.63 -3.36 -19.09
CA ARG A 75 -9.10 -2.73 -17.84
C ARG A 75 -10.45 -3.25 -17.35
N LEU A 76 -11.38 -3.51 -18.26
CA LEU A 76 -12.76 -3.89 -17.93
C LEU A 76 -12.95 -5.41 -17.86
N PHE A 77 -12.24 -6.15 -18.70
CA PHE A 77 -12.44 -7.60 -18.85
C PHE A 77 -11.19 -8.42 -18.52
N ASP A 78 -10.12 -7.78 -18.01
CA ASP A 78 -8.81 -8.40 -17.77
C ASP A 78 -8.32 -9.19 -19.00
N ARG A 79 -8.68 -8.79 -20.22
CA ARG A 79 -8.25 -9.49 -21.44
C ARG A 79 -6.76 -9.28 -21.68
N ARG A 80 -6.08 -10.34 -22.12
CA ARG A 80 -4.65 -10.29 -22.43
C ARG A 80 -4.37 -9.30 -23.55
N VAL A 81 -3.32 -8.51 -23.37
CA VAL A 81 -2.88 -7.52 -24.36
C VAL A 81 -1.92 -8.18 -25.35
N PRO A 82 -1.96 -7.86 -26.66
CA PRO A 82 -1.02 -8.41 -27.64
C PRO A 82 0.45 -8.20 -27.26
N ALA A 83 1.32 -9.16 -27.64
CA ALA A 83 2.75 -9.23 -27.34
C ALA A 83 3.47 -7.87 -27.42
N ARG A 84 3.28 -7.17 -28.54
CA ARG A 84 3.91 -5.88 -28.86
C ARG A 84 3.64 -4.76 -27.85
N TYR A 85 2.60 -4.87 -27.04
CA TYR A 85 2.25 -3.88 -26.01
C TYR A 85 2.50 -4.37 -24.59
N ARG A 86 3.19 -5.49 -24.38
CA ARG A 86 3.54 -5.98 -23.03
C ARG A 86 4.34 -4.97 -22.21
N GLY A 87 5.27 -4.26 -22.85
CA GLY A 87 6.02 -3.18 -22.20
C GLY A 87 5.11 -2.09 -21.61
N TRP A 88 3.96 -1.82 -22.24
CA TRP A 88 2.96 -0.90 -21.69
C TRP A 88 2.25 -1.49 -20.47
N VAL A 89 1.87 -2.78 -20.51
CA VAL A 89 1.25 -3.46 -19.35
C VAL A 89 2.22 -3.54 -18.18
N ARG A 90 3.50 -3.83 -18.45
CA ARG A 90 4.56 -3.85 -17.44
C ARG A 90 4.67 -2.50 -16.72
N ASP A 91 4.74 -1.41 -17.48
CA ASP A 91 4.76 -0.06 -16.91
C ASP A 91 3.46 0.27 -16.15
N ASP A 92 2.31 -0.26 -16.59
CA ASP A 92 1.03 -0.10 -15.90
C ASP A 92 1.01 -0.85 -14.56
N LEU A 93 1.51 -2.09 -14.51
CA LEU A 93 1.57 -2.93 -13.30
C LEU A 93 2.63 -2.46 -12.30
N GLU A 94 3.82 -2.09 -12.78
CA GLU A 94 4.93 -1.58 -11.96
C GLU A 94 4.78 -0.10 -11.60
N GLY A 95 3.82 0.61 -12.19
CA GLY A 95 3.61 2.03 -12.04
C GLY A 95 3.19 2.47 -10.63
N ALA A 96 3.68 3.63 -10.20
CA ALA A 96 3.29 4.26 -8.94
C ALA A 96 1.81 4.69 -8.90
N SER A 97 1.14 4.74 -10.07
CA SER A 97 -0.27 5.08 -10.21
C SER A 97 -1.21 3.92 -9.92
N ALA A 98 -0.73 2.68 -9.77
CA ALA A 98 -1.57 1.52 -9.48
C ALA A 98 -2.57 1.75 -8.32
N PRO A 99 -2.17 2.26 -7.14
CA PRO A 99 -3.12 2.50 -6.06
C PRO A 99 -4.03 3.73 -6.34
N LEU A 100 -3.57 4.73 -7.09
CA LEU A 100 -4.42 5.86 -7.53
C LEU A 100 -5.51 5.41 -8.49
N ARG A 101 -5.20 4.49 -9.42
CA ARG A 101 -6.19 3.88 -10.32
C ARG A 101 -7.24 3.12 -9.55
N MET A 102 -6.81 2.38 -8.53
CA MET A 102 -7.71 1.64 -7.69
C MET A 102 -8.66 2.57 -6.92
N LEU A 103 -8.13 3.65 -6.35
CA LEU A 103 -8.95 4.69 -5.75
C LEU A 103 -9.93 5.28 -6.77
N GLY A 104 -9.46 5.57 -7.99
CA GLY A 104 -10.30 6.02 -9.09
C GLY A 104 -11.41 5.03 -9.47
N ASN A 105 -11.10 3.73 -9.57
CA ASN A 105 -12.09 2.69 -9.84
C ASN A 105 -13.13 2.61 -8.71
N LEU A 106 -12.71 2.79 -7.46
CA LEU A 106 -13.62 2.81 -6.33
C LEU A 106 -14.52 4.04 -6.36
N VAL A 107 -13.97 5.22 -6.67
CA VAL A 107 -14.76 6.44 -6.84
C VAL A 107 -15.76 6.27 -7.98
N VAL A 108 -15.35 5.70 -9.12
CA VAL A 108 -16.24 5.43 -10.25
C VAL A 108 -17.33 4.44 -9.86
N LEU A 109 -16.99 3.34 -9.18
CA LEU A 109 -17.96 2.37 -8.69
C LEU A 109 -18.95 3.02 -7.72
N PHE A 110 -18.44 3.84 -6.80
CA PHE A 110 -19.23 4.56 -5.81
C PHE A 110 -20.21 5.54 -6.47
N VAL A 111 -19.75 6.32 -7.46
CA VAL A 111 -20.59 7.22 -8.25
C VAL A 111 -21.61 6.43 -9.07
N ALA A 112 -21.19 5.31 -9.68
CA ALA A 112 -22.09 4.48 -10.47
C ALA A 112 -23.23 3.90 -9.62
N VAL A 113 -22.93 3.38 -8.43
CA VAL A 113 -23.92 2.76 -7.54
C VAL A 113 -24.78 3.79 -6.82
N SER A 114 -24.20 4.92 -6.38
CA SER A 114 -24.91 5.89 -5.53
C SER A 114 -25.62 6.99 -6.32
N VAL A 115 -25.23 7.21 -7.57
CA VAL A 115 -25.75 8.31 -8.40
C VAL A 115 -26.31 7.78 -9.71
N LEU A 116 -25.50 7.09 -10.53
CA LEU A 116 -25.93 6.72 -11.90
C LEU A 116 -27.04 5.67 -11.90
N LEU A 117 -26.93 4.62 -11.07
CA LEU A 117 -27.91 3.54 -11.02
C LEU A 117 -29.29 4.05 -10.55
N PRO A 118 -29.41 4.83 -9.45
CA PRO A 118 -30.68 5.46 -9.07
C PRO A 118 -31.28 6.33 -10.18
N LEU A 119 -30.46 7.15 -10.85
CA LEU A 119 -30.94 8.02 -11.93
C LEU A 119 -31.53 7.21 -13.11
N VAL A 120 -30.99 6.03 -13.40
CA VAL A 120 -31.48 5.14 -14.47
C VAL A 120 -32.74 4.38 -14.02
N THR A 121 -32.86 4.02 -12.74
CA THR A 121 -34.04 3.33 -12.19
C THR A 121 -35.20 4.27 -11.84
N GLY A 122 -34.97 5.59 -11.88
CA GLY A 122 -35.96 6.60 -11.47
C GLY A 122 -35.98 6.86 -9.96
N ASP A 123 -35.06 6.24 -9.22
CA ASP A 123 -34.88 6.46 -7.80
C ASP A 123 -34.10 7.77 -7.55
N ARG A 124 -34.40 8.46 -6.45
CA ARG A 124 -33.59 9.61 -6.03
C ARG A 124 -32.16 9.13 -5.73
N PRO A 125 -31.09 9.90 -5.94
CA PRO A 125 -29.77 9.53 -5.45
C PRO A 125 -29.81 9.38 -3.92
N HIS A 126 -29.50 8.19 -3.40
CA HIS A 126 -29.41 7.96 -1.94
C HIS A 126 -27.96 8.12 -1.53
N MET A 127 -27.72 8.62 -0.32
CA MET A 127 -26.41 8.48 0.29
C MET A 127 -26.11 6.97 0.38
N PRO A 128 -24.97 6.48 -0.11
CA PRO A 128 -24.69 5.06 -0.12
C PRO A 128 -24.80 4.53 1.28
N SER A 129 -25.46 3.39 1.42
CA SER A 129 -25.57 2.71 2.70
C SER A 129 -24.17 2.54 3.28
N TRP A 130 -24.06 2.69 4.60
CA TRP A 130 -22.80 2.50 5.29
C TRP A 130 -22.16 1.13 4.99
N THR A 131 -22.99 0.11 4.78
CA THR A 131 -22.55 -1.22 4.33
C THR A 131 -21.82 -1.18 2.99
N ALA A 132 -22.27 -0.38 2.02
CA ALA A 132 -21.58 -0.17 0.75
C ALA A 132 -20.23 0.54 0.93
N VAL A 133 -20.16 1.53 1.82
CA VAL A 133 -18.89 2.21 2.17
C VAL A 133 -17.91 1.22 2.79
N VAL A 134 -18.35 0.44 3.79
CA VAL A 134 -17.52 -0.57 4.46
C VAL A 134 -17.09 -1.68 3.52
N LEU A 135 -17.97 -2.17 2.62
CA LEU A 135 -17.63 -3.15 1.59
C LEU A 135 -16.62 -2.61 0.60
N ALA A 136 -16.79 -1.37 0.12
CA ALA A 136 -15.84 -0.73 -0.78
C ALA A 136 -14.47 -0.52 -0.11
N LEU A 137 -14.47 -0.13 1.17
CA LEU A 137 -13.28 -0.04 2.01
C LEU A 137 -12.61 -1.42 2.16
N GLY A 138 -13.37 -2.45 2.52
CA GLY A 138 -12.89 -3.81 2.75
C GLY A 138 -12.34 -4.44 1.47
N MET A 139 -13.02 -4.27 0.33
CA MET A 139 -12.50 -4.64 -0.98
C MET A 139 -11.24 -3.85 -1.29
N SER A 140 -11.14 -2.59 -0.87
CA SER A 140 -9.93 -1.80 -1.08
C SER A 140 -8.75 -2.26 -0.26
N VAL A 141 -8.98 -2.52 1.02
CA VAL A 141 -7.98 -3.13 1.88
C VAL A 141 -7.57 -4.48 1.31
N GLY A 142 -8.53 -5.28 0.82
CA GLY A 142 -8.30 -6.58 0.19
C GLY A 142 -7.43 -6.51 -1.07
N VAL A 143 -7.75 -5.62 -2.01
CA VAL A 143 -7.01 -5.44 -3.27
C VAL A 143 -5.62 -4.85 -3.00
N LEU A 144 -5.50 -3.92 -2.04
CA LEU A 144 -4.20 -3.34 -1.69
C LEU A 144 -3.32 -4.30 -0.89
N SER A 145 -3.88 -5.06 0.05
CA SER A 145 -3.17 -6.05 0.86
C SER A 145 -2.79 -7.30 0.06
N ARG A 146 -3.66 -7.74 -0.85
CA ARG A 146 -3.37 -8.78 -1.85
C ARG A 146 -2.61 -8.22 -3.05
N GLY A 147 -2.19 -6.96 -3.00
CA GLY A 147 -1.60 -6.26 -4.14
C GLY A 147 -0.44 -7.03 -4.76
N ARG A 148 0.43 -7.67 -3.97
CA ARG A 148 1.52 -8.51 -4.53
C ARG A 148 1.02 -9.77 -5.22
N TRP A 149 0.08 -10.48 -4.61
CA TRP A 149 -0.50 -11.68 -5.22
C TRP A 149 -1.29 -11.34 -6.49
N GLN A 150 -2.08 -10.27 -6.47
CA GLN A 150 -2.79 -9.79 -7.65
C GLN A 150 -1.83 -9.29 -8.75
N LEU A 151 -0.77 -8.56 -8.39
CA LEU A 151 0.27 -8.17 -9.34
C LEU A 151 0.96 -9.39 -9.94
N GLN A 152 1.27 -10.41 -9.14
CA GLN A 152 1.85 -11.65 -9.64
C GLN A 152 0.88 -12.39 -10.56
N LYS A 153 -0.41 -12.49 -10.19
CA LYS A 153 -1.45 -13.09 -11.04
C LYS A 153 -1.58 -12.34 -12.37
N GLN A 154 -1.62 -11.01 -12.33
CA GLN A 154 -1.69 -10.18 -13.54
C GLN A 154 -0.41 -10.26 -14.36
N ALA A 155 0.76 -10.24 -13.73
CA ALA A 155 2.04 -10.38 -14.43
C ALA A 155 2.16 -11.77 -15.08
N ARG A 156 1.73 -12.84 -14.39
CA ARG A 156 1.65 -14.20 -14.96
C ARG A 156 0.76 -14.23 -16.19
N LYS A 157 -0.42 -13.62 -16.11
CA LYS A 157 -1.40 -13.58 -17.21
C LYS A 157 -0.93 -12.75 -18.41
N HIS A 158 -0.31 -11.60 -18.17
CA HIS A 158 -0.09 -10.59 -19.22
C HIS A 158 1.35 -10.50 -19.71
N LEU A 159 2.33 -10.93 -18.91
CA LEU A 159 3.75 -10.73 -19.21
C LEU A 159 4.51 -12.03 -19.49
N VAL A 160 3.96 -13.20 -19.13
CA VAL A 160 4.54 -14.48 -19.52
C VAL A 160 4.27 -14.72 -21.02
N ALA A 161 5.17 -15.39 -21.73
CA ALA A 161 4.95 -15.78 -23.13
C ALA A 161 3.98 -16.95 -23.25
N ASP A 162 3.14 -16.96 -24.29
CA ASP A 162 2.44 -18.16 -24.72
C ASP A 162 3.31 -19.02 -25.63
N ALA A 163 2.95 -20.29 -25.78
CA ALA A 163 3.60 -21.19 -26.71
C ALA A 163 3.56 -20.61 -28.13
N GLY A 164 4.73 -20.56 -28.79
CA GLY A 164 4.88 -20.03 -30.15
C GLY A 164 5.01 -18.51 -30.24
N GLU A 165 5.03 -17.79 -29.12
CA GLU A 165 5.22 -16.34 -29.11
C GLU A 165 6.70 -15.96 -29.00
N GLU A 166 7.13 -14.93 -29.74
CA GLU A 166 8.50 -14.43 -29.67
C GLU A 166 8.83 -13.83 -28.29
N LEU A 167 9.98 -14.24 -27.75
CA LEU A 167 10.50 -13.70 -26.50
C LEU A 167 11.06 -12.30 -26.74
N THR A 168 10.56 -11.33 -25.99
CA THR A 168 11.04 -9.94 -26.03
C THR A 168 11.63 -9.53 -24.68
N ALA A 169 12.39 -8.43 -24.63
CA ALA A 169 12.95 -7.89 -23.39
C ALA A 169 11.89 -7.49 -22.33
N ASP A 170 10.63 -7.36 -22.74
CA ASP A 170 9.49 -7.07 -21.85
C ASP A 170 8.72 -8.34 -21.43
N THR A 171 9.18 -9.53 -21.84
CA THR A 171 8.60 -10.83 -21.50
C THR A 171 9.21 -11.38 -20.22
N PHE A 172 8.38 -12.06 -19.42
CA PHE A 172 8.81 -12.77 -18.23
C PHE A 172 8.68 -14.29 -18.42
N LEU A 173 9.55 -15.04 -17.75
CA LEU A 173 9.47 -16.49 -17.61
C LEU A 173 9.28 -16.85 -16.13
N PHE A 174 8.78 -18.05 -15.89
CA PHE A 174 8.76 -18.62 -14.55
C PHE A 174 10.18 -18.98 -14.14
N GLY A 175 10.55 -18.61 -12.92
CA GLY A 175 11.85 -18.93 -12.36
C GLY A 175 11.87 -18.84 -10.84
N TRP A 176 12.92 -19.34 -10.24
CA TRP A 176 13.14 -19.25 -8.80
C TRP A 176 13.64 -17.86 -8.44
N VAL A 177 12.86 -17.12 -7.66
CA VAL A 177 13.20 -15.78 -7.19
C VAL A 177 13.35 -15.74 -5.68
N MET A 178 14.21 -14.83 -5.21
CA MET A 178 14.30 -14.51 -3.80
C MET A 178 13.01 -13.88 -3.29
N ARG A 179 12.65 -14.19 -2.05
CA ARG A 179 11.46 -13.62 -1.42
C ARG A 179 11.72 -12.19 -0.98
N ASP A 180 10.98 -11.26 -1.56
CA ASP A 180 11.02 -9.86 -1.15
C ASP A 180 10.35 -9.66 0.23
N ARG A 181 11.07 -9.05 1.18
CA ARG A 181 10.56 -8.66 2.50
C ARG A 181 10.79 -7.18 2.75
N LEU A 182 9.85 -6.51 3.44
CA LEU A 182 10.04 -5.11 3.82
C LEU A 182 11.11 -4.99 4.91
N THR A 183 12.03 -4.04 4.75
CA THR A 183 13.00 -3.70 5.79
C THR A 183 12.28 -3.23 7.04
N VAL A 184 12.72 -3.68 8.23
CA VAL A 184 12.18 -3.15 9.50
C VAL A 184 12.46 -1.65 9.61
N ARG A 185 13.67 -1.23 9.20
CA ARG A 185 14.10 0.17 9.19
C ARG A 185 13.26 0.94 8.18
N GLY A 186 12.55 1.96 8.66
CA GLY A 186 11.60 2.77 7.91
C GLY A 186 10.16 2.26 7.96
N SER A 187 9.93 0.95 7.82
CA SER A 187 8.57 0.40 7.81
C SER A 187 7.93 0.35 9.20
N ALA A 188 8.71 0.03 10.25
CA ALA A 188 8.21 -0.02 11.62
C ALA A 188 7.74 1.36 12.11
N GLY A 189 8.50 2.42 11.83
CA GLY A 189 8.11 3.79 12.20
C GLY A 189 6.85 4.26 11.47
N MET A 190 6.75 3.96 10.17
CA MET A 190 5.54 4.24 9.39
C MET A 190 4.31 3.54 9.98
N LEU A 191 4.44 2.26 10.36
CA LEU A 191 3.34 1.51 10.98
C LEU A 191 2.99 2.02 12.37
N ALA A 192 3.99 2.34 13.20
CA ALA A 192 3.77 2.88 14.55
C ALA A 192 3.03 4.23 14.50
N VAL A 193 3.43 5.13 13.59
CA VAL A 193 2.72 6.41 13.39
C VAL A 193 1.29 6.18 12.91
N ALA A 194 1.10 5.31 11.91
CA ALA A 194 -0.23 5.00 11.39
C ALA A 194 -1.17 4.42 12.45
N VAL A 195 -0.69 3.44 13.24
CA VAL A 195 -1.46 2.83 14.34
C VAL A 195 -1.69 3.83 15.47
N GLY A 196 -0.72 4.68 15.79
CA GLY A 196 -0.87 5.71 16.82
C GLY A 196 -1.93 6.76 16.45
N VAL A 197 -1.89 7.27 15.21
CA VAL A 197 -2.87 8.25 14.71
C VAL A 197 -4.27 7.64 14.64
N VAL A 198 -4.40 6.44 14.06
CA VAL A 198 -5.70 5.73 13.98
C VAL A 198 -6.23 5.39 15.37
N GLY A 199 -5.36 4.89 16.25
CA GLY A 199 -5.71 4.56 17.63
C GLY A 199 -6.20 5.79 18.41
N LEU A 200 -5.52 6.92 18.27
CA LEU A 200 -5.95 8.18 18.89
C LEU A 200 -7.33 8.61 18.37
N GLY A 201 -7.55 8.62 17.06
CA GLY A 201 -8.85 8.95 16.47
C GLY A 201 -9.97 8.02 16.95
N ALA A 202 -9.70 6.71 17.02
CA ALA A 202 -10.66 5.72 17.51
C ALA A 202 -10.95 5.86 19.01
N VAL A 203 -9.95 6.14 19.85
CA VAL A 203 -10.15 6.45 21.28
C VAL A 203 -10.98 7.71 21.45
N THR A 204 -10.69 8.78 20.70
CA THR A 204 -11.50 10.01 20.72
C THR A 204 -12.95 9.70 20.37
N ALA A 205 -13.21 8.95 19.29
CA ALA A 205 -14.56 8.52 18.92
C ALA A 205 -15.24 7.71 20.04
N CYS A 206 -14.51 6.79 20.68
CA CYS A 206 -15.01 6.05 21.84
C CYS A 206 -15.38 6.95 23.02
N LEU A 207 -14.75 8.12 23.17
CA LEU A 207 -15.05 9.05 24.25
C LEU A 207 -16.17 10.03 23.90
N THR A 208 -16.29 10.43 22.63
CA THR A 208 -17.20 11.50 22.20
C THR A 208 -18.48 11.03 21.49
N ALA A 209 -18.54 9.78 21.03
CA ALA A 209 -19.70 9.30 20.28
C ALA A 209 -21.01 9.43 21.09
N PRO A 210 -22.04 10.10 20.56
CA PRO A 210 -23.29 10.34 21.27
C PRO A 210 -24.25 9.14 21.25
N THR A 211 -24.06 8.18 20.34
CA THR A 211 -24.89 6.97 20.22
C THR A 211 -24.02 5.71 20.26
N ARG A 212 -24.66 4.60 20.64
CA ARG A 212 -24.05 3.26 20.64
C ARG A 212 -25.08 2.22 20.20
N LEU A 213 -24.57 1.10 19.68
CA LEU A 213 -25.35 -0.12 19.54
C LEU A 213 -25.59 -0.72 20.93
N ALA A 214 -26.86 -0.93 21.26
CA ALA A 214 -27.31 -1.65 22.44
C ALA A 214 -28.18 -2.83 22.01
N THR A 215 -28.32 -3.81 22.87
CA THR A 215 -29.32 -4.87 22.71
C THR A 215 -30.51 -4.55 23.60
N ALA A 216 -31.72 -4.61 23.05
CA ALA A 216 -32.97 -4.47 23.80
C ALA A 216 -33.82 -5.73 23.60
N ALA A 217 -34.57 -6.10 24.64
CA ALA A 217 -35.53 -7.18 24.54
C ALA A 217 -36.78 -6.69 23.78
N CYS A 218 -37.18 -7.42 22.73
CA CYS A 218 -38.38 -7.16 21.93
C CYS A 218 -39.56 -8.09 22.29
N GLY A 219 -39.41 -8.92 23.34
CA GLY A 219 -40.40 -9.89 23.82
C GLY A 219 -39.73 -11.11 24.46
N ASP A 220 -40.53 -12.12 24.80
CA ASP A 220 -40.04 -13.39 25.35
C ASP A 220 -39.15 -14.09 24.31
N ALA A 221 -37.84 -14.10 24.55
CA ALA A 221 -36.79 -14.65 23.67
C ALA A 221 -36.41 -13.84 22.40
N CYS A 222 -36.79 -12.57 22.30
CA CYS A 222 -36.37 -11.69 21.20
C CYS A 222 -35.33 -10.67 21.67
N VAL A 223 -34.17 -10.62 21.01
CA VAL A 223 -33.14 -9.58 21.21
C VAL A 223 -32.92 -8.83 19.90
N GLU A 224 -33.17 -7.54 19.92
CA GLU A 224 -32.92 -6.65 18.77
C GLU A 224 -31.78 -5.69 19.07
N THR A 225 -30.98 -5.37 18.04
CA THR A 225 -29.97 -4.32 18.12
C THR A 225 -30.63 -2.97 17.92
N VAL A 226 -30.63 -2.15 18.98
CA VAL A 226 -31.20 -0.80 18.95
C VAL A 226 -30.10 0.25 19.08
N THR A 227 -30.29 1.38 18.41
CA THR A 227 -29.47 2.57 18.60
C THR A 227 -29.89 3.26 19.89
N ALA A 228 -28.98 3.35 20.86
CA ALA A 228 -29.23 4.01 22.15
C ALA A 228 -28.40 5.28 22.30
N ALA A 229 -29.04 6.36 22.75
CA ALA A 229 -28.35 7.57 23.17
C ALA A 229 -27.43 7.27 24.37
N ARG A 230 -26.27 7.90 24.40
CA ARG A 230 -25.26 7.68 25.44
C ARG A 230 -25.35 8.79 26.49
N SER A 231 -25.72 8.43 27.71
CA SER A 231 -25.80 9.35 28.86
C SER A 231 -24.46 9.68 29.51
N GLY A 232 -23.36 9.08 29.04
CA GLY A 232 -22.02 9.28 29.57
C GLY A 232 -21.04 8.20 29.10
N THR A 233 -19.79 8.27 29.54
CA THR A 233 -18.79 7.24 29.19
C THR A 233 -19.02 5.97 30.01
N SER A 234 -19.28 4.86 29.31
CA SER A 234 -19.48 3.57 29.95
C SER A 234 -18.24 3.16 30.77
N PRO A 235 -18.38 2.81 32.07
CA PRO A 235 -17.26 2.35 32.88
C PRO A 235 -16.63 1.08 32.29
N VAL A 236 -17.44 0.21 31.67
CA VAL A 236 -16.96 -1.00 31.00
C VAL A 236 -16.02 -0.65 29.84
N LEU A 237 -16.34 0.39 29.06
CA LEU A 237 -15.49 0.86 27.97
C LEU A 237 -14.17 1.43 28.49
N LEU A 238 -14.21 2.22 29.56
CA LEU A 238 -13.00 2.77 30.19
C LEU A 238 -12.09 1.64 30.72
N VAL A 239 -12.66 0.67 31.43
CA VAL A 239 -11.92 -0.50 31.92
C VAL A 239 -11.31 -1.29 30.77
N ALA A 240 -12.04 -1.49 29.67
CA ALA A 240 -11.52 -2.18 28.49
C ALA A 240 -10.36 -1.43 27.83
N LEU A 241 -10.47 -0.11 27.64
CA LEU A 241 -9.40 0.72 27.06
C LEU A 241 -8.18 0.80 27.99
N ALA A 242 -8.39 1.00 29.29
CA ALA A 242 -7.31 1.03 30.28
C ALA A 242 -6.61 -0.32 30.39
N GLY A 243 -7.37 -1.42 30.44
CA GLY A 243 -6.83 -2.78 30.44
C GLY A 243 -6.03 -3.10 29.19
N ALA A 244 -6.50 -2.67 28.01
CA ALA A 244 -5.78 -2.81 26.75
C ALA A 244 -4.45 -2.04 26.74
N LEU A 245 -4.47 -0.78 27.19
CA LEU A 245 -3.26 0.04 27.30
C LEU A 245 -2.26 -0.57 28.30
N ALA A 246 -2.73 -0.93 29.49
CA ALA A 246 -1.89 -1.56 30.52
C ALA A 246 -1.25 -2.85 30.01
N SER A 247 -2.04 -3.72 29.35
CA SER A 247 -1.55 -4.96 28.75
C SER A 247 -0.51 -4.71 27.67
N GLY A 248 -0.74 -3.72 26.79
CA GLY A 248 0.22 -3.32 25.77
C GLY A 248 1.54 -2.82 26.36
N VAL A 249 1.47 -1.94 27.38
CA VAL A 249 2.64 -1.39 28.08
C VAL A 249 3.41 -2.48 28.81
N LEU A 250 2.73 -3.37 29.54
CA LEU A 250 3.33 -4.51 30.24
C LEU A 250 3.94 -5.54 29.27
N GLY A 251 3.38 -5.68 28.06
CA GLY A 251 3.96 -6.51 27.00
C GLY A 251 5.21 -5.92 26.34
N SER A 252 5.42 -4.60 26.43
CA SER A 252 6.56 -3.92 25.80
C SER A 252 7.96 -4.34 26.30
N PRO A 253 8.23 -4.52 27.62
CA PRO A 253 9.51 -5.06 28.08
C PRO A 253 9.74 -6.50 27.60
N LEU A 254 8.69 -7.32 27.53
CA LEU A 254 8.77 -8.69 27.02
C LEU A 254 9.13 -8.68 25.52
N ALA A 255 8.50 -7.82 24.72
CA ALA A 255 8.84 -7.63 23.31
C ALA A 255 10.30 -7.18 23.15
N ARG A 256 10.77 -6.23 23.97
CA ARG A 256 12.16 -5.75 23.97
C ARG A 256 13.15 -6.87 24.32
N ARG A 257 12.85 -7.68 25.34
CA ARG A 257 13.66 -8.82 25.77
C ARG A 257 13.75 -9.86 24.65
N ARG A 258 12.61 -10.24 24.06
CA ARG A 258 12.54 -11.18 22.93
C ARG A 258 13.34 -10.69 21.74
N LEU A 259 13.22 -9.42 21.36
CA LEU A 259 14.01 -8.83 20.28
C LEU A 259 15.50 -8.89 20.60
N ARG A 260 15.93 -8.47 21.79
CA ARG A 260 17.34 -8.52 22.19
C ARG A 260 17.93 -9.93 22.16
N GLN A 261 17.16 -10.93 22.58
CA GLN A 261 17.63 -12.32 22.68
C GLN A 261 17.58 -13.06 21.33
N LEU A 262 16.52 -12.89 20.55
CA LEU A 262 16.27 -13.71 19.35
C LEU A 262 16.76 -13.08 18.05
N VAL A 263 16.97 -11.76 18.01
CA VAL A 263 17.50 -11.08 16.82
C VAL A 263 18.93 -11.51 16.50
N PRO A 264 19.86 -11.67 17.47
CA PRO A 264 21.22 -12.14 17.20
C PRO A 264 21.31 -13.62 16.82
N VAL A 265 20.43 -14.48 17.36
CA VAL A 265 20.45 -15.95 17.15
C VAL A 265 19.61 -16.37 15.93
N ARG A 266 19.10 -15.41 15.15
CA ARG A 266 18.29 -15.73 13.97
C ARG A 266 19.13 -16.47 12.91
N PRO A 267 18.54 -17.42 12.18
CA PRO A 267 19.25 -18.06 11.08
C PRO A 267 19.51 -17.07 9.94
N ALA A 268 20.60 -17.29 9.20
CA ALA A 268 20.88 -16.57 7.96
C ALA A 268 19.74 -16.77 6.95
N GLN A 269 19.48 -15.74 6.13
CA GLN A 269 18.34 -15.70 5.20
C GLN A 269 18.83 -15.54 3.75
N PRO A 270 19.45 -16.58 3.14
CA PRO A 270 20.07 -16.47 1.82
C PRO A 270 19.04 -16.24 0.69
N SER A 271 17.82 -16.76 0.82
CA SER A 271 16.78 -16.69 -0.22
C SER A 271 15.91 -15.42 -0.13
N ARG A 272 16.41 -14.35 0.49
CA ARG A 272 15.63 -13.16 0.80
C ARG A 272 16.24 -11.90 0.21
N ARG A 273 15.37 -11.06 -0.37
CA ARG A 273 15.70 -9.69 -0.74
C ARG A 273 14.97 -8.72 0.18
N LEU A 274 15.71 -7.78 0.78
CA LEU A 274 15.11 -6.74 1.60
C LEU A 274 14.81 -5.51 0.77
N VAL A 275 13.56 -5.06 0.85
CA VAL A 275 13.04 -3.95 0.06
C VAL A 275 12.61 -2.84 1.00
N ARG A 276 13.07 -1.62 0.74
CA ARG A 276 12.64 -0.44 1.49
C ARG A 276 11.18 -0.10 1.14
N PRO A 277 10.42 0.51 2.08
CA PRO A 277 9.05 0.91 1.79
C PRO A 277 9.02 1.96 0.67
N ILE A 278 8.60 1.53 -0.52
CA ILE A 278 8.36 2.43 -1.67
C ILE A 278 7.13 3.33 -1.44
N PRO A 279 6.95 4.44 -2.18
CA PRO A 279 5.82 5.37 -2.03
C PRO A 279 4.44 4.70 -2.05
N ARG A 280 4.28 3.62 -2.82
CA ARG A 280 3.04 2.82 -2.84
C ARG A 280 2.66 2.26 -1.48
N HIS A 281 3.61 1.80 -0.67
CA HIS A 281 3.32 1.32 0.69
C HIS A 281 2.90 2.47 1.60
N ARG A 282 3.54 3.64 1.48
CA ARG A 282 3.17 4.84 2.26
C ARG A 282 1.78 5.32 1.91
N MET A 283 1.47 5.37 0.62
CA MET A 283 0.15 5.77 0.12
C MET A 283 -0.92 4.77 0.58
N LEU A 284 -0.62 3.47 0.54
CA LEU A 284 -1.50 2.45 1.08
C LEU A 284 -1.78 2.69 2.56
N VAL A 285 -0.73 2.83 3.38
CA VAL A 285 -0.88 3.08 4.81
C VAL A 285 -1.67 4.37 5.06
N ALA A 286 -1.39 5.44 4.32
CA ALA A 286 -2.10 6.70 4.44
C ALA A 286 -3.59 6.58 4.08
N VAL A 287 -3.93 5.88 2.99
CA VAL A 287 -5.33 5.61 2.60
C VAL A 287 -6.02 4.80 3.68
N LEU A 288 -5.42 3.71 4.15
CA LEU A 288 -6.00 2.89 5.22
C LEU A 288 -6.20 3.70 6.51
N SER A 289 -5.21 4.49 6.92
CA SER A 289 -5.33 5.37 8.09
C SER A 289 -6.44 6.40 7.90
N GLY A 290 -6.51 7.07 6.75
CA GLY A 290 -7.57 8.02 6.43
C GLY A 290 -8.96 7.39 6.45
N CYS A 291 -9.08 6.16 5.95
CA CYS A 291 -10.30 5.36 6.01
C CYS A 291 -10.73 5.12 7.46
N PHE A 292 -9.86 4.60 8.32
CA PHE A 292 -10.21 4.37 9.74
C PHE A 292 -10.51 5.66 10.50
N LEU A 293 -9.79 6.75 10.23
CA LEU A 293 -10.08 8.06 10.82
C LEU A 293 -11.44 8.60 10.36
N GLY A 294 -11.80 8.41 9.09
CA GLY A 294 -13.12 8.74 8.57
C GLY A 294 -14.22 7.96 9.29
N LEU A 295 -14.04 6.66 9.50
CA LEU A 295 -14.98 5.84 10.28
C LEU A 295 -15.11 6.37 11.72
N ALA A 296 -13.98 6.62 12.38
CA ALA A 296 -13.96 7.17 13.74
C ALA A 296 -14.63 8.54 13.84
N TRP A 297 -14.44 9.42 12.85
CA TRP A 297 -15.12 10.71 12.77
C TRP A 297 -16.64 10.54 12.65
N VAL A 298 -17.10 9.64 11.77
CA VAL A 298 -18.53 9.39 11.56
C VAL A 298 -19.18 8.90 12.86
N GLU A 299 -18.59 7.91 13.54
CA GLU A 299 -19.06 7.41 14.84
C GLU A 299 -18.98 8.50 15.92
N GLY A 300 -17.86 9.20 16.03
CA GLY A 300 -17.64 10.27 17.01
C GLY A 300 -18.58 11.47 16.84
N SER A 301 -19.10 11.70 15.62
CA SER A 301 -20.09 12.75 15.32
C SER A 301 -21.55 12.32 15.48
N GLY A 302 -21.81 11.06 15.84
CA GLY A 302 -23.18 10.53 16.00
C GLY A 302 -23.90 10.21 14.70
N ARG A 303 -23.19 10.17 13.57
CA ARG A 303 -23.75 9.78 12.27
C ARG A 303 -23.81 8.27 12.08
N ALA A 304 -23.08 7.53 12.90
CA ALA A 304 -23.15 6.08 13.00
C ALA A 304 -22.98 5.67 14.46
N ASP A 305 -23.49 4.49 14.80
CA ASP A 305 -23.33 3.95 16.13
C ASP A 305 -21.90 3.50 16.41
N LEU A 306 -21.44 3.77 17.63
CA LEU A 306 -20.13 3.35 18.09
C LEU A 306 -20.00 1.82 18.06
N PHE A 307 -19.22 1.29 17.13
CA PHE A 307 -18.93 -0.15 17.03
C PHE A 307 -17.50 -0.43 16.59
N PHE A 308 -17.09 0.08 15.42
CA PHE A 308 -15.78 -0.22 14.84
C PHE A 308 -14.65 0.43 15.63
N SER A 309 -14.84 1.65 16.12
CA SER A 309 -13.79 2.37 16.86
C SER A 309 -13.39 1.67 18.16
N VAL A 310 -14.29 0.92 18.80
CA VAL A 310 -13.96 0.18 20.04
C VAL A 310 -12.90 -0.89 19.76
N GLY A 311 -13.13 -1.73 18.74
CA GLY A 311 -12.18 -2.77 18.33
C GLY A 311 -10.85 -2.19 17.84
N VAL A 312 -10.90 -1.11 17.06
CA VAL A 312 -9.71 -0.41 16.56
C VAL A 312 -8.90 0.22 17.71
N ALA A 313 -9.56 0.88 18.66
CA ALA A 313 -8.93 1.48 19.83
C ALA A 313 -8.25 0.42 20.70
N VAL A 314 -8.95 -0.65 21.06
CA VAL A 314 -8.39 -1.76 21.86
C VAL A 314 -7.19 -2.38 21.14
N GLY A 315 -7.31 -2.71 19.85
CA GLY A 315 -6.23 -3.28 19.05
C GLY A 315 -5.01 -2.35 18.95
N ALA A 316 -5.24 -1.04 18.76
CA ALA A 316 -4.17 -0.06 18.69
C ALA A 316 -3.45 0.09 20.05
N LEU A 317 -4.19 0.18 21.16
CA LEU A 317 -3.61 0.29 22.51
C LEU A 317 -2.79 -0.95 22.90
N LEU A 318 -3.22 -2.14 22.47
CA LEU A 318 -2.46 -3.38 22.66
C LEU A 318 -1.18 -3.44 21.80
N ALA A 319 -1.26 -3.03 20.54
CA ALA A 319 -0.17 -3.21 19.57
C ALA A 319 0.87 -2.08 19.58
N LEU A 320 0.45 -0.83 19.84
CA LEU A 320 1.28 0.36 19.68
C LEU A 320 2.55 0.34 20.55
N PRO A 321 2.52 -0.02 21.85
CA PRO A 321 3.73 -0.05 22.67
C PRO A 321 4.78 -1.03 22.13
N ALA A 322 4.37 -2.22 21.69
CA ALA A 322 5.27 -3.19 21.08
C ALA A 322 5.82 -2.70 19.72
N LEU A 323 4.99 -2.04 18.90
CA LEU A 323 5.43 -1.42 17.64
C LEU A 323 6.45 -0.30 17.86
N LEU A 324 6.28 0.53 18.90
CA LEU A 324 7.25 1.54 19.29
C LEU A 324 8.59 0.91 19.70
N VAL A 325 8.57 -0.18 20.47
CA VAL A 325 9.79 -0.94 20.81
C VAL A 325 10.46 -1.50 19.55
N VAL A 326 9.71 -2.09 18.62
CA VAL A 326 10.24 -2.58 17.34
C VAL A 326 10.86 -1.44 16.53
N TRP A 327 10.19 -0.28 16.47
CA TRP A 327 10.70 0.89 15.76
C TRP A 327 12.00 1.41 16.38
N LEU A 328 12.05 1.59 17.70
CA LEU A 328 13.23 2.09 18.40
C LEU A 328 14.41 1.13 18.27
N THR A 329 14.18 -0.17 18.47
CA THR A 329 15.23 -1.20 18.32
C THR A 329 15.72 -1.32 16.87
N SER A 330 14.86 -1.09 15.87
CA SER A 330 15.27 -1.11 14.46
C SER A 330 16.19 0.04 14.04
N ARG A 331 16.26 1.12 14.83
CA ARG A 331 17.16 2.24 14.54
C ARG A 331 18.62 1.86 14.77
N SER A 332 18.91 1.10 15.84
CA SER A 332 20.25 0.60 16.17
C SER A 332 20.49 -0.86 15.77
N GLY A 333 19.44 -1.59 15.40
CA GLY A 333 19.52 -2.99 15.01
C GLY A 333 20.15 -3.23 13.63
N PRO A 334 20.36 -4.50 13.29
CA PRO A 334 21.05 -4.90 12.06
C PRO A 334 20.18 -4.62 10.83
N ALA A 335 20.83 -4.23 9.73
CA ALA A 335 20.17 -3.73 8.52
C ALA A 335 19.41 -4.81 7.72
N ASP A 336 19.73 -6.07 7.95
CA ASP A 336 19.16 -7.25 7.31
C ASP A 336 17.86 -7.77 7.98
N LEU A 337 17.32 -7.07 8.97
CA LEU A 337 16.11 -7.49 9.67
C LEU A 337 14.84 -7.13 8.87
N ALA A 338 14.00 -8.12 8.58
CA ALA A 338 12.69 -7.92 7.96
C ALA A 338 11.63 -7.48 8.99
N LEU A 339 10.69 -6.62 8.57
CA LEU A 339 9.60 -6.14 9.43
C LEU A 339 8.77 -7.31 10.00
N VAL A 340 8.39 -8.27 9.16
CA VAL A 340 7.56 -9.42 9.57
C VAL A 340 8.25 -10.26 10.64
N ASP A 341 9.56 -10.42 10.56
CA ASP A 341 10.34 -11.19 11.52
C ASP A 341 10.44 -10.45 12.85
N ALA A 342 10.71 -9.14 12.81
CA ALA A 342 10.73 -8.32 14.02
C ALA A 342 9.37 -8.35 14.76
N LEU A 343 8.27 -8.24 14.02
CA LEU A 343 6.92 -8.35 14.60
C LEU A 343 6.65 -9.76 15.14
N ARG A 344 7.02 -10.81 14.40
CA ARG A 344 6.86 -12.20 14.86
C ARG A 344 7.66 -12.47 16.13
N ILE A 345 8.91 -12.01 16.20
CA ILE A 345 9.75 -12.13 17.39
C ILE A 345 9.13 -11.37 18.57
N ALA A 346 8.73 -10.11 18.35
CA ALA A 346 8.13 -9.29 19.40
C ALA A 346 6.85 -9.91 19.98
N PHE A 347 5.89 -10.25 19.10
CA PHE A 347 4.57 -10.72 19.52
C PHE A 347 4.53 -12.21 19.90
N ARG A 348 5.23 -13.08 19.17
CA ARG A 348 5.17 -14.53 19.37
C ARG A 348 6.39 -15.12 20.09
N GLY A 349 7.50 -14.38 20.20
CA GLY A 349 8.71 -14.89 20.85
C GLY A 349 9.34 -16.08 20.13
N ARG A 350 9.14 -16.19 18.81
CA ARG A 350 9.70 -17.29 18.00
C ARG A 350 10.69 -16.75 16.97
N PRO A 351 11.84 -17.42 16.75
CA PRO A 351 12.73 -17.07 15.65
C PRO A 351 12.02 -17.23 14.30
N PRO A 352 12.39 -16.45 13.28
CA PRO A 352 11.85 -16.62 11.94
C PRO A 352 12.38 -17.91 11.33
N GLY A 353 11.54 -18.60 10.56
CA GLY A 353 11.99 -19.70 9.70
C GLY A 353 12.87 -19.18 8.57
N VAL A 354 13.71 -20.05 8.01
CA VAL A 354 14.50 -19.74 6.82
C VAL A 354 13.57 -19.57 5.63
N ASP A 355 13.64 -18.42 4.96
CA ASP A 355 12.91 -18.21 3.71
C ASP A 355 13.48 -19.12 2.62
N THR A 356 12.59 -19.82 1.92
CA THR A 356 12.91 -20.58 0.72
C THR A 356 12.76 -19.71 -0.52
N VAL A 357 13.50 -20.05 -1.58
CA VAL A 357 13.24 -19.48 -2.91
C VAL A 357 11.79 -19.80 -3.30
N GLN A 358 11.16 -18.86 -3.99
CA GLN A 358 9.77 -18.99 -4.42
C GLN A 358 9.70 -18.94 -5.93
N GLU A 359 8.74 -19.66 -6.50
CA GLU A 359 8.42 -19.49 -7.90
C GLU A 359 7.92 -18.05 -8.14
N GLY A 360 8.57 -17.35 -9.05
CA GLY A 360 8.23 -15.99 -9.45
C GLY A 360 8.51 -15.77 -10.92
N LEU A 361 8.59 -14.50 -11.29
CA LEU A 361 8.78 -14.07 -12.67
C LEU A 361 10.15 -13.43 -12.83
N VAL A 362 10.90 -13.89 -13.83
CA VAL A 362 12.26 -13.43 -14.18
C VAL A 362 12.23 -12.92 -15.62
N PRO A 363 12.93 -11.81 -15.96
CA PRO A 363 13.04 -11.34 -17.35
C PRO A 363 13.51 -12.48 -18.27
N ALA A 364 12.82 -12.68 -19.40
CA ALA A 364 13.17 -13.71 -20.38
C ALA A 364 14.53 -13.43 -21.03
N LEU A 365 14.79 -12.16 -21.31
CA LEU A 365 16.06 -11.67 -21.83
C LEU A 365 16.60 -10.66 -20.82
N VAL A 366 17.78 -10.96 -20.27
CA VAL A 366 18.59 -9.96 -19.57
C VAL A 366 19.21 -9.10 -20.66
N SER A 367 19.10 -7.77 -20.58
CA SER A 367 19.87 -6.93 -21.51
C SER A 367 21.35 -7.18 -21.21
N THR A 368 22.01 -7.91 -22.10
CA THR A 368 23.46 -7.89 -22.21
C THR A 368 23.79 -6.55 -22.86
N ASP A 369 23.85 -5.51 -22.05
CA ASP A 369 24.41 -4.22 -22.46
C ASP A 369 25.93 -4.30 -22.47
#